data_AF-A0A419QZ04-F1
#
_entry.id   AF-A0A419QZ04-F1
#
_cell.length_a   1.000
_cell.length_b   1.000
_cell.length_c   1.000
_cell.angle_alpha   90.00
_cell.angle_beta   90.00
_cell.angle_gamma   90.00
#
_symmetry.space_group_name_H-M   'P 1'
#
loop_
_entity.id
_entity.type
_entity.pdbx_description
1 polymer ?
#
loop_
_entity_poly.entity_id
_entity_poly.type
_entity_poly.pdbx_seq_one_letter_code
_entity_poly.pdbx_strand_id
1 'polypeptide(L)' 'MMKRRSLVLTSDFARHPFRASLPPHVFRQTESDPVRLNRTESWALTRGDVSTFGATYLACFAMVLVFFM' A
#
# COMPACT_ATOMS: atom_id res chain seq x y z
N MET A 1 -17.19 26.55 15.60
CA MET A 1 -17.30 25.75 14.35
C MET A 1 -15.90 25.36 13.90
N MET A 2 -15.44 24.14 14.21
CA MET A 2 -14.09 23.69 13.89
C MET A 2 -13.99 23.33 12.40
N LYS A 3 -13.32 24.18 11.62
CA LYS A 3 -13.14 24.01 10.18
C LYS A 3 -11.99 23.03 9.93
N ARG A 4 -12.30 21.75 9.71
CA ARG A 4 -11.33 20.72 9.32
C ARG A 4 -10.90 20.99 7.88
N ARG A 5 -9.68 21.51 7.66
CA ARG A 5 -9.11 21.73 6.33
C ARG A 5 -8.29 20.50 5.93
N SER A 6 -8.55 19.96 4.74
CA SER A 6 -7.79 18.82 4.21
C SER A 6 -6.32 19.22 4.01
N LEU A 7 -5.42 18.42 4.60
CA LEU A 7 -3.98 18.62 4.48
C LEU A 7 -3.52 18.06 3.14
N VAL A 8 -3.24 18.94 2.17
CA VAL A 8 -2.61 18.56 0.91
C VAL A 8 -1.14 18.23 1.21
N LEU A 9 -0.87 16.95 1.46
CA LEU A 9 0.47 16.39 1.73
C LEU A 9 1.29 16.15 0.46
N THR A 10 0.69 16.38 -0.72
CA THR A 10 1.36 16.20 -2.00
C THR A 10 2.48 17.23 -2.18
N SER A 11 3.68 16.74 -2.47
CA SER A 11 4.87 17.51 -2.84
C SER A 11 4.97 17.71 -4.35
N ASP A 12 3.85 17.98 -5.01
CA ASP A 12 3.88 18.42 -6.39
C ASP A 12 4.57 19.80 -6.43
N PHE A 13 5.46 20.00 -7.38
CA PHE A 13 6.58 20.96 -7.33
C PHE A 13 6.18 22.45 -7.26
N ALA A 14 4.89 22.77 -7.25
CA ALA A 14 4.39 24.11 -6.96
C ALA A 14 4.31 24.31 -5.43
N ARG A 15 5.24 25.11 -4.89
CA ARG A 15 5.32 25.50 -3.48
C ARG A 15 4.01 26.17 -3.02
N HIS A 16 3.07 25.35 -2.54
CA HIS A 16 1.73 25.83 -2.19
C HIS A 16 1.81 26.80 -1.00
N PRO A 17 1.20 28.01 -1.07
CA PRO A 17 1.32 29.03 -0.01
C PRO A 17 0.86 28.52 1.36
N PHE A 18 -0.09 27.58 1.39
CA PHE A 18 -0.50 26.90 2.62
C PHE A 18 0.66 26.14 3.29
N ARG A 19 1.52 25.42 2.54
CA ARG A 19 2.69 24.74 3.13
C ARG A 19 3.68 25.72 3.73
N ALA A 20 3.84 26.91 3.15
CA ALA A 20 4.71 27.96 3.69
C ALA A 20 4.19 28.53 5.01
N SER A 21 2.86 28.54 5.23
CA SER A 21 2.25 28.96 6.49
C SER A 21 2.29 27.91 7.61
N LEU A 22 2.68 26.67 7.29
CA LEU A 22 2.66 25.58 8.28
C LEU A 22 3.90 25.63 9.19
N PRO A 23 3.72 25.49 10.51
CA PRO A 23 4.82 25.38 11.46
C PRO A 23 5.71 24.16 11.19
N PRO A 24 7.03 24.24 11.51
CA PRO A 24 8.01 23.18 11.21
C PRO A 24 7.70 21.84 11.90
N HIS A 25 7.00 21.84 13.04
CA HIS A 25 6.62 20.61 13.75
C HIS A 25 5.56 19.78 13.01
N VAL A 26 4.83 20.35 12.03
CA VAL A 26 3.87 19.61 11.20
C VAL A 26 4.58 18.73 10.17
N PHE A 27 5.79 19.10 9.77
CA PHE A 27 6.63 18.30 8.87
C PHE A 27 7.50 17.29 9.60
N ARG A 28 7.58 17.39 10.93
CA ARG A 28 8.23 16.38 11.76
C ARG A 28 7.35 15.13 11.68
N GLN A 29 7.71 14.23 10.77
CA GLN A 29 7.14 12.90 10.75
C GLN A 29 7.40 12.31 12.13
N THR A 30 6.35 12.20 12.94
CA THR A 30 6.43 11.50 14.22
C THR A 30 6.88 10.09 13.89
N GLU A 31 8.12 9.81 14.25
CA GLU A 31 8.77 8.51 14.18
C GLU A 31 8.05 7.58 15.16
N SER A 32 6.89 7.07 14.77
CA SER A 32 6.14 5.99 15.41
C SER A 32 4.72 5.89 14.83
N ASP A 33 4.61 5.70 13.51
CA ASP A 33 3.40 5.06 12.99
C ASP A 33 3.75 3.63 12.55
N PRO A 34 3.54 2.60 13.39
CA PRO A 34 3.79 1.21 13.01
C PRO A 34 2.94 0.79 11.79
N VAL A 35 1.90 1.56 11.43
CA VAL A 35 1.06 1.30 10.26
C VAL A 35 1.81 1.52 8.94
N ARG A 36 2.91 2.30 8.93
CA ARG A 36 3.65 2.63 7.70
C ARG A 36 4.77 1.64 7.36
N LEU A 37 5.31 0.93 8.34
CA LEU A 37 6.31 -0.13 8.13
C LEU A 37 5.73 -1.33 7.37
N ASN A 38 4.43 -1.59 7.52
CA ASN A 38 3.76 -2.73 6.89
C ASN A 38 3.36 -2.48 5.43
N ARG A 39 3.58 -1.27 4.88
CA ARG A 39 3.17 -0.95 3.50
C ARG A 39 4.21 -1.35 2.46
N THR A 40 5.47 -1.47 2.85
CA THR A 40 6.58 -1.79 1.92
C THR A 40 7.02 -3.25 2.02
N GLU A 41 6.65 -3.95 3.10
CA GLU A 41 6.98 -5.37 3.34
C GLU A 41 5.90 -6.35 2.83
N SER A 42 4.75 -5.84 2.34
CA SER A 42 3.61 -6.69 1.94
C SER A 42 3.78 -7.41 0.60
N TRP A 43 4.97 -7.33 -0.02
CA TRP A 43 5.37 -8.12 -1.19
C TRP A 43 6.38 -9.21 -0.87
N ALA A 44 6.57 -9.56 0.40
CA ALA A 44 7.19 -10.83 0.73
C ALA A 44 6.25 -11.95 0.28
N LEU A 45 6.50 -12.52 -0.92
CA LEU A 45 5.88 -13.75 -1.39
C LEU A 45 6.04 -14.79 -0.29
N THR A 46 4.99 -15.02 0.50
CA THR A 46 5.05 -16.02 1.54
C THR A 46 5.05 -17.38 0.86
N ARG A 47 5.84 -18.34 1.35
CA ARG A 47 5.91 -19.70 0.78
C ARG A 47 4.53 -20.35 0.62
N GLY A 48 3.59 -19.99 1.50
CA GLY A 48 2.18 -20.39 1.43
C GLY A 48 1.40 -19.79 0.26
N ASP A 49 1.70 -18.56 -0.17
CA ASP A 49 1.04 -17.94 -1.32
C ASP A 49 1.46 -18.65 -2.62
N VAL A 50 2.74 -19.01 -2.73
CA VAL A 50 3.27 -19.76 -3.87
C VAL A 50 2.67 -21.15 -3.96
N SER A 51 2.52 -21.86 -2.83
CA SER A 51 1.89 -23.19 -2.84
C SER A 51 0.42 -23.14 -3.19
N THR A 52 -0.30 -22.12 -2.69
CA THR A 52 -1.74 -21.95 -2.95
C THR A 52 -1.99 -21.60 -4.42
N PHE A 53 -1.16 -20.72 -4.99
CA PHE A 53 -1.19 -20.39 -6.41
C PHE A 53 -0.88 -21.62 -7.27
N GLY A 54 0.18 -22.35 -6.95
CA GLY A 54 0.57 -23.56 -7.66
C GLY A 54 -0.51 -24.65 -7.64
N ALA A 55 -1.12 -24.89 -6.48
CA ALA A 55 -2.21 -25.86 -6.34
C ALA A 55 -3.44 -25.47 -7.19
N THR A 56 -3.83 -24.20 -7.16
CA THR A 56 -4.97 -23.69 -7.94
C THR A 56 -4.72 -23.83 -9.45
N TYR A 57 -3.52 -23.46 -9.91
CA TYR A 57 -3.12 -23.61 -11.30
C TYR A 57 -3.19 -25.07 -11.75
N LEU A 58 -2.62 -25.99 -10.96
CA LEU A 58 -2.59 -27.41 -11.28
C LEU A 58 -4.01 -28.00 -11.31
N ALA A 59 -4.88 -27.59 -10.39
CA ALA A 59 -6.27 -28.03 -10.35
C ALA A 59 -7.05 -27.58 -11.60
N CYS A 60 -6.95 -26.31 -11.98
CA CYS A 60 -7.59 -25.81 -13.21
C CYS A 60 -7.04 -26.51 -14.46
N PHE A 61 -5.72 -26.70 -14.53
CA PHE A 61 -5.09 -27.39 -15.65
C PHE A 61 -5.56 -28.85 -15.77
N ALA A 62 -5.59 -29.59 -14.66
CA ALA A 62 -6.08 -30.95 -14.61
C ALA A 62 -7.56 -31.04 -15.02
N MET A 63 -8.40 -30.10 -14.56
CA MET A 63 -9.80 -30.03 -14.94
C MET A 63 -9.98 -29.87 -16.46
N VAL A 64 -9.17 -29.01 -17.09
CA VAL A 64 -9.18 -28.81 -18.55
C VAL A 64 -8.72 -30.09 -19.27
N LEU A 65 -7.65 -30.72 -18.80
CA LEU A 65 -7.16 -31.98 -19.40
C LEU A 65 -8.22 -33.10 -19.34
N VAL A 66 -8.87 -33.28 -18.19
CA VAL A 66 -9.94 -34.28 -18.01
C VAL A 66 -11.15 -33.95 -18.89
N PHE A 67 -11.46 -32.66 -19.11
CA PHE A 67 -12.54 -32.28 -20.00
C PHE A 67 -12.24 -32.61 -21.47
N PHE A 68 -10.97 -32.51 -21.90
CA PHE A 68 -10.56 -32.72 -23.29
C PHE A 68 -10.15 -34.16 -23.64
N MET A 69 -9.86 -35.02 -22.66
CA MET A 69 -9.63 -36.46 -22.87
C MET A 69 -10.90 -37.27 -22.65
#